data_AF-A0A6V7HCY3-F1
#
_entry.id   AF-A0A6V7HCY3-F1
#
_cell.length_a   1.000
_cell.length_b   1.000
_cell.length_c   1.000
_cell.angle_alpha   90.00
_cell.angle_beta   90.00
_cell.angle_gamma   90.00
#
_symmetry.space_group_name_H-M   'P 1'
#
loop_
_entity.id
_entity.type
_entity.pdbx_description
1 polymer ?
#
loop_
_entity_poly.entity_id
_entity_poly.type
_entity_poly.pdbx_seq_one_letter_code
_entity_poly.pdbx_strand_id
1 'polypeptide(L)'
;GKLVVLSKIVDYINQRPGQMNADVTLSLTIVEANVAAIFLHKNALLDEHRNILVTILKLCDSTRRDLLDAVVPGNEDVQLRKNEFTSSKDKITDRFRNGGMKFRSIVVHETINYPTLWLKEISWRRGALREGKANLKLTYRDIRELIMQGAPKEEESDRCLAEIVRNRLNSNDRIPGLCAEILANRKSTRGYPLTHRLLIVLIAKMLKCDRDLPSSDLILSYCSAILQDLIDIKTAGFPDQTPDLMMEQVNVVSFVSEVVLCGMQGFLEFTDKYYERLVLSWPHSSGCFSSFAYVPVHPAI
;
A
#
# COMPACT_ATOMS: atom_id res chain seq x y z
N GLY A 1 7.21 10.08 17.54
CA GLY A 1 8.41 9.53 16.89
C GLY A 1 7.95 8.55 15.84
N LYS A 2 8.35 8.73 14.57
CA LYS A 2 7.84 8.00 13.39
C LYS A 2 7.77 6.48 13.57
N LEU A 3 8.79 5.90 14.19
CA LEU A 3 8.86 4.46 14.45
C LEU A 3 7.79 3.98 15.43
N VAL A 4 7.40 4.79 16.41
CA VAL A 4 6.29 4.48 17.32
C VAL A 4 4.96 4.46 16.57
N VAL A 5 4.77 5.38 15.63
CA VAL A 5 3.58 5.45 14.78
C VAL A 5 3.46 4.19 13.94
N LEU A 6 4.55 3.86 13.24
CA LEU A 6 4.63 2.68 12.40
C LEU A 6 4.38 1.40 13.20
N SER A 7 5.00 1.28 14.38
CA SER A 7 4.78 0.14 15.28
C SER A 7 3.32 0.00 15.69
N LYS A 8 2.61 1.10 15.98
CA LYS A 8 1.19 1.08 16.33
C LYS A 8 0.29 0.70 15.16
N ILE A 9 0.59 1.17 13.94
CA ILE A 9 -0.15 0.78 12.74
C ILE A 9 0.00 -0.73 12.50
N VAL A 10 1.23 -1.23 12.55
CA VAL A 10 1.49 -2.66 12.32
C VAL A 10 0.83 -3.51 13.41
N ASP A 11 0.84 -3.05 14.67
CA ASP A 11 0.14 -3.74 15.77
C ASP A 11 -1.39 -3.73 15.61
N TYR A 12 -1.96 -2.62 15.15
CA TYR A 12 -3.38 -2.54 14.83
C TYR A 12 -3.79 -3.58 13.77
N ILE A 13 -2.98 -3.70 12.71
CA ILE A 13 -3.17 -4.67 11.63
C ILE A 13 -3.04 -6.10 12.18
N ASN A 14 -2.02 -6.35 13.01
CA ASN A 14 -1.76 -7.63 13.64
C ASN A 14 -2.92 -8.15 14.50
N GLN A 15 -3.65 -7.25 15.16
CA GLN A 15 -4.77 -7.61 16.02
C GLN A 15 -6.05 -7.95 15.24
N ARG A 16 -6.12 -7.65 13.93
CA ARG A 16 -7.34 -7.76 13.12
C ARG A 16 -7.11 -8.44 11.76
N PRO A 17 -6.39 -9.58 11.69
CA PRO A 17 -6.03 -10.18 10.41
C PRO A 17 -7.24 -10.53 9.54
N GLY A 18 -8.38 -10.89 10.15
CA GLY A 18 -9.62 -11.20 9.43
C GLY A 18 -10.36 -10.01 8.81
N GLN A 19 -9.94 -8.77 9.09
CA GLN A 19 -10.52 -7.54 8.53
C GLN A 19 -9.62 -6.90 7.46
N MET A 20 -8.44 -7.48 7.22
CA MET A 20 -7.45 -6.93 6.30
C MET A 20 -7.61 -7.52 4.90
N ASN A 21 -7.32 -6.71 3.90
CA ASN A 21 -7.30 -7.14 2.51
C ASN A 21 -5.87 -7.47 2.05
N ALA A 22 -5.80 -7.92 0.80
CA ALA A 22 -4.58 -8.21 0.09
C ALA A 22 -3.55 -7.07 0.04
N ASP A 23 -4.03 -5.84 -0.13
CA ASP A 23 -3.20 -4.64 -0.25
C ASP A 23 -2.47 -4.35 1.08
N VAL A 24 -3.08 -4.70 2.20
CA VAL A 24 -2.46 -4.61 3.53
C VAL A 24 -1.26 -5.56 3.64
N THR A 25 -1.38 -6.80 3.14
CA THR A 25 -0.27 -7.76 3.15
C THR A 25 0.93 -7.22 2.37
N LEU A 26 0.68 -6.61 1.22
CA LEU A 26 1.72 -5.99 0.42
C LEU A 26 2.33 -4.77 1.12
N SER A 27 1.49 -3.93 1.71
CA SER A 27 1.94 -2.77 2.49
C SER A 27 2.87 -3.19 3.64
N LEU A 28 2.52 -4.27 4.36
CA LEU A 28 3.38 -4.84 5.40
C LEU A 28 4.69 -5.41 4.86
N THR A 29 4.65 -6.14 3.74
CA THR A 29 5.86 -6.63 3.05
C THR A 29 6.82 -5.48 2.77
N ILE A 30 6.27 -4.37 2.28
CA ILE A 30 7.03 -3.20 1.90
C ILE A 30 7.60 -2.49 3.14
N VAL A 31 6.80 -2.34 4.20
CA VAL A 31 7.28 -1.80 5.49
C VAL A 31 8.42 -2.65 6.03
N GLU A 32 8.28 -3.97 6.03
CA GLU A 32 9.30 -4.91 6.47
C GLU A 32 10.60 -4.72 5.69
N ALA A 33 10.53 -4.63 4.36
CA ALA A 33 11.68 -4.38 3.50
C ALA A 33 12.37 -3.04 3.84
N ASN A 34 11.60 -1.96 4.03
CA ASN A 34 12.16 -0.66 4.38
C ASN A 34 12.85 -0.67 5.74
N VAL A 35 12.25 -1.29 6.75
CA VAL A 35 12.85 -1.39 8.08
C VAL A 35 14.10 -2.27 8.02
N ALA A 36 14.08 -3.37 7.26
CA ALA A 36 15.25 -4.22 7.05
C ALA A 36 16.39 -3.47 6.35
N ALA A 37 16.08 -2.62 5.36
CA ALA A 37 17.06 -1.78 4.70
C ALA A 37 17.78 -0.81 5.65
N ILE A 38 17.12 -0.34 6.72
CA ILE A 38 17.77 0.49 7.75
C ILE A 38 18.90 -0.28 8.44
N PHE A 39 18.71 -1.57 8.75
CA PHE A 39 19.75 -2.41 9.35
C PHE A 39 20.94 -2.67 8.42
N LEU A 40 20.72 -2.62 7.11
CA LEU A 40 21.75 -2.83 6.09
C LEU A 40 22.49 -1.53 5.72
N HIS A 41 21.98 -0.38 6.16
CA HIS A 41 22.53 0.92 5.77
C HIS A 41 23.78 1.27 6.59
N LYS A 42 24.88 1.58 5.88
CA LYS A 42 26.22 1.80 6.48
C LYS A 42 26.28 2.93 7.51
N ASN A 43 25.37 3.91 7.42
CA ASN A 43 25.32 5.08 8.30
C ASN A 43 24.16 5.04 9.31
N ALA A 44 23.47 3.92 9.49
CA ALA A 44 22.37 3.84 10.44
C ALA A 44 22.89 3.85 11.88
N LEU A 45 22.64 4.94 12.61
CA LEU A 45 22.79 5.01 14.06
C LEU A 45 21.65 4.21 14.70
N LEU A 46 21.87 2.90 14.83
CA LEU A 46 20.83 1.96 15.25
C LEU A 46 20.58 1.98 16.75
N ASP A 47 21.56 2.33 17.59
CA ASP A 47 21.55 1.98 19.02
C ASP A 47 20.32 2.52 19.78
N GLU A 48 19.88 3.74 19.52
CA GLU A 48 18.71 4.34 20.19
C GLU A 48 17.37 3.77 19.70
N HIS A 49 17.32 3.27 18.46
CA HIS A 49 16.07 2.85 17.81
C HIS A 49 16.04 1.35 17.48
N ARG A 50 17.08 0.61 17.82
CA ARG A 50 17.25 -0.81 17.46
C ARG A 50 16.09 -1.64 17.94
N ASN A 51 15.69 -1.46 19.20
CA ASN A 51 14.63 -2.27 19.82
C ASN A 51 13.29 -2.07 19.09
N ILE A 52 12.92 -0.82 18.79
CA ILE A 52 11.65 -0.55 18.10
C ILE A 52 11.68 -1.03 16.64
N LEU A 53 12.82 -0.89 15.95
CA LEU A 53 12.98 -1.40 14.59
C LEU A 53 12.88 -2.94 14.54
N VAL A 54 13.49 -3.64 15.51
CA VAL A 54 13.36 -5.11 15.64
C VAL A 54 11.93 -5.50 15.94
N THR A 55 11.22 -4.77 16.82
CA THR A 55 9.82 -5.02 17.11
C THR A 55 8.96 -4.87 15.85
N ILE A 56 9.14 -3.79 15.09
CA ILE A 56 8.40 -3.58 13.84
C ILE A 56 8.67 -4.72 12.86
N LEU A 57 9.93 -5.13 12.67
CA LEU A 57 10.27 -6.24 11.77
C LEU A 57 9.56 -7.53 12.17
N LYS A 58 9.64 -7.91 13.45
CA LYS A 58 9.00 -9.14 13.95
C LYS A 58 7.49 -9.10 13.77
N LEU A 59 6.89 -7.94 14.03
CA LEU A 59 5.45 -7.76 13.92
C LEU A 59 5.02 -7.83 12.45
N CYS A 60 5.69 -7.10 11.55
CA CYS A 60 5.43 -7.18 10.11
C CYS A 60 5.55 -8.61 9.58
N ASP A 61 6.63 -9.33 9.93
CA ASP A 61 6.86 -10.69 9.47
C ASP A 61 5.79 -11.67 9.98
N SER A 62 5.44 -11.61 11.27
CA SER A 62 4.37 -12.43 11.84
C SER A 62 3.02 -12.12 11.20
N THR A 63 2.61 -10.85 11.19
CA THR A 63 1.32 -10.44 10.64
C THR A 63 1.21 -10.75 9.17
N ARG A 64 2.28 -10.52 8.38
CA ARG A 64 2.28 -10.85 6.95
C ARG A 64 2.07 -12.35 6.71
N ARG A 65 2.71 -13.22 7.49
CA ARG A 65 2.49 -14.67 7.39
C ARG A 65 1.04 -15.03 7.74
N ASP A 66 0.53 -14.50 8.85
CA ASP A 66 -0.85 -14.77 9.29
C ASP A 66 -1.87 -14.31 8.23
N LEU A 67 -1.63 -13.16 7.60
CA LEU A 67 -2.47 -12.65 6.52
C LEU A 67 -2.37 -13.51 5.26
N LEU A 68 -1.18 -13.95 4.87
CA LEU A 68 -1.00 -14.86 3.73
C LEU A 68 -1.77 -16.17 3.94
N ASP A 69 -1.74 -16.71 5.16
CA ASP A 69 -2.48 -17.93 5.52
C ASP A 69 -4.00 -17.72 5.54
N ALA A 70 -4.46 -16.50 5.88
CA ALA A 70 -5.88 -16.12 5.92
C ALA A 70 -6.49 -15.81 4.54
N VAL A 71 -5.68 -15.57 3.51
CA VAL A 71 -6.18 -15.41 2.12
C VAL A 71 -6.60 -16.79 1.58
N VAL A 72 -7.81 -17.21 1.97
CA VAL A 72 -8.47 -18.42 1.45
C VAL A 72 -8.62 -18.35 -0.08
N PRO A 73 -8.20 -19.40 -0.84
CA PRO A 73 -8.42 -19.52 -2.27
C PRO A 73 -9.91 -19.47 -2.64
N GLY A 74 -10.32 -18.45 -3.39
CA GLY A 74 -11.61 -18.41 -4.06
C GLY A 74 -11.44 -18.61 -5.56
N ASN A 75 -11.82 -19.80 -6.07
CA ASN A 75 -11.89 -20.23 -7.48
C ASN A 75 -10.70 -20.98 -8.11
N GLU A 76 -11.08 -21.73 -9.15
CA GLU A 76 -10.58 -23.03 -9.64
C GLU A 76 -9.20 -23.04 -10.31
N ASP A 77 -8.51 -21.90 -10.46
CA ASP A 77 -7.17 -21.86 -11.08
C ASP A 77 -6.06 -22.50 -10.21
N VAL A 78 -6.40 -22.90 -8.98
CA VAL A 78 -5.50 -23.49 -7.99
C VAL A 78 -5.30 -25.01 -8.18
N GLN A 79 -6.08 -25.68 -9.03
CA GLN A 79 -5.90 -27.12 -9.24
C GLN A 79 -4.65 -27.46 -10.06
N LEU A 80 -4.04 -26.51 -10.78
CA LEU A 80 -2.90 -26.80 -11.64
C LEU A 80 -1.51 -26.64 -10.99
N ARG A 81 -1.40 -26.21 -9.72
CA ARG A 81 -0.08 -26.07 -9.07
C ARG A 81 0.04 -26.58 -7.63
N LYS A 82 -0.97 -27.25 -7.08
CA LYS A 82 -0.79 -27.99 -5.81
C LYS A 82 0.12 -29.22 -5.94
N ASN A 83 0.49 -29.63 -7.17
CA ASN A 83 1.27 -30.85 -7.40
C ASN A 83 2.78 -30.63 -7.60
N GLU A 84 3.27 -29.39 -7.73
CA GLU A 84 4.71 -29.14 -7.99
C GLU A 84 5.50 -28.52 -6.83
N PHE A 85 4.84 -28.09 -5.74
CA PHE A 85 5.55 -27.39 -4.65
C PHE A 85 5.33 -27.90 -3.21
N THR A 86 4.58 -28.97 -2.97
CA THR A 86 4.42 -29.53 -1.62
C THR A 86 4.47 -31.06 -1.58
N SER A 87 5.68 -31.61 -1.71
CA SER A 87 6.02 -32.86 -1.01
C SER A 87 6.33 -32.54 0.46
N SER A 88 5.30 -32.24 1.25
CA SER A 88 5.18 -32.63 2.66
C SER A 88 4.01 -31.94 3.34
N LYS A 89 3.09 -32.79 3.81
CA LYS A 89 2.19 -32.66 4.97
C LYS A 89 0.93 -31.78 4.82
N ASP A 90 -0.11 -32.47 4.36
CA ASP A 90 -1.39 -32.73 5.05
C ASP A 90 -2.30 -31.56 5.48
N LYS A 91 -3.35 -31.40 4.64
CA LYS A 91 -4.81 -31.33 4.91
C LYS A 91 -5.29 -30.79 6.28
N ILE A 92 -6.25 -29.84 6.24
CA ILE A 92 -7.64 -29.98 6.74
C ILE A 92 -8.51 -28.80 6.28
N THR A 93 -9.81 -29.09 6.21
CA THR A 93 -10.99 -28.53 5.53
C THR A 93 -11.61 -27.20 6.00
N ASP A 94 -12.03 -26.40 5.00
CA ASP A 94 -13.41 -25.98 4.64
C ASP A 94 -14.38 -25.33 5.67
N ARG A 95 -14.56 -24.00 5.57
CA ARG A 95 -15.84 -23.25 5.45
C ARG A 95 -15.64 -21.76 5.78
N PHE A 96 -16.08 -20.86 4.90
CA PHE A 96 -17.13 -19.84 5.16
C PHE A 96 -17.31 -18.93 3.94
N ARG A 97 -18.59 -18.78 3.59
CA ARG A 97 -19.14 -18.04 2.46
C ARG A 97 -19.65 -16.71 3.01
N ASN A 98 -19.05 -15.58 2.60
CA ASN A 98 -19.69 -14.30 2.30
C ASN A 98 -18.72 -13.10 2.43
N GLY A 99 -18.61 -12.33 1.34
CA GLY A 99 -18.53 -10.87 1.37
C GLY A 99 -17.20 -10.21 1.76
N GLY A 100 -16.37 -9.88 0.78
CA GLY A 100 -15.24 -8.96 0.92
C GLY A 100 -14.15 -9.26 -0.11
N MET A 101 -13.90 -8.32 -1.02
CA MET A 101 -12.93 -8.36 -2.12
C MET A 101 -11.55 -8.91 -1.68
N LYS A 102 -11.06 -9.91 -2.41
CA LYS A 102 -9.73 -10.53 -2.27
C LYS A 102 -9.09 -10.51 -3.64
N PHE A 103 -7.84 -10.05 -3.73
CA PHE A 103 -6.96 -10.29 -4.88
C PHE A 103 -7.12 -11.75 -5.31
N ARG A 104 -7.70 -11.96 -6.49
CA ARG A 104 -8.10 -13.31 -6.90
C ARG A 104 -6.92 -14.18 -7.34
N SER A 105 -5.73 -13.61 -7.49
CA SER A 105 -4.55 -14.35 -7.93
C SER A 105 -3.59 -14.64 -6.77
N ILE A 106 -3.69 -15.85 -6.22
CA ILE A 106 -2.71 -16.42 -5.27
C ILE A 106 -1.28 -16.29 -5.81
N VAL A 107 -1.11 -16.48 -7.11
CA VAL A 107 0.20 -16.39 -7.77
C VAL A 107 0.81 -15.00 -7.62
N VAL A 108 0.02 -13.93 -7.68
CA VAL A 108 0.55 -12.58 -7.41
C VAL A 108 0.97 -12.47 -5.96
N HIS A 109 0.10 -12.86 -5.03
CA HIS A 109 0.37 -12.78 -3.60
C HIS A 109 1.63 -13.52 -3.19
N GLU A 110 1.76 -14.78 -3.61
CA GLU A 110 2.93 -15.59 -3.33
C GLU A 110 4.19 -15.03 -4.00
N THR A 111 4.08 -14.30 -5.11
CA THR A 111 5.26 -13.77 -5.81
C THR A 111 5.75 -12.45 -5.22
N ILE A 112 4.86 -11.51 -4.89
CA ILE A 112 5.27 -10.13 -4.56
C ILE A 112 5.40 -9.86 -3.06
N ASN A 113 4.90 -10.75 -2.18
CA ASN A 113 4.95 -10.56 -0.72
C ASN A 113 6.26 -11.07 -0.08
N TYR A 114 7.37 -11.09 -0.83
CA TYR A 114 8.71 -11.35 -0.30
C TYR A 114 9.45 -10.03 -0.06
N PRO A 115 9.79 -9.67 1.20
CA PRO A 115 10.44 -8.40 1.52
C PRO A 115 11.76 -8.18 0.76
N THR A 116 12.50 -9.25 0.48
CA THR A 116 13.78 -9.20 -0.24
C THR A 116 13.66 -8.66 -1.67
N LEU A 117 12.49 -8.80 -2.30
CA LEU A 117 12.22 -8.23 -3.62
C LEU A 117 12.09 -6.69 -3.59
N TRP A 118 11.76 -6.13 -2.43
CA TRP A 118 11.54 -4.70 -2.23
C TRP A 118 12.75 -4.01 -1.58
N LEU A 119 13.76 -4.78 -1.14
CA LEU A 119 15.00 -4.25 -0.61
C LEU A 119 15.78 -3.50 -1.69
N LYS A 120 15.94 -2.19 -1.50
CA LYS A 120 16.78 -1.35 -2.35
C LYS A 120 17.35 -0.18 -1.57
N GLU A 121 18.45 0.38 -2.06
CA GLU A 121 18.95 1.66 -1.57
C GLU A 121 18.02 2.80 -2.02
N ILE A 122 17.71 3.71 -1.10
CA ILE A 122 16.82 4.84 -1.35
C ILE A 122 17.65 6.11 -1.49
N SER A 123 17.69 6.68 -2.69
CA SER A 123 18.24 8.01 -2.95
C SER A 123 17.21 9.09 -2.60
N TRP A 124 17.32 9.67 -1.40
CA TRP A 124 16.41 10.71 -0.94
C TRP A 124 16.57 12.02 -1.72
N ARG A 125 15.43 12.62 -2.11
CA ARG A 125 15.32 13.86 -2.88
C ARG A 125 14.17 14.71 -2.35
N ARG A 126 14.35 16.03 -2.38
CA ARG A 126 13.36 17.04 -1.98
C ARG A 126 13.18 18.04 -3.12
N GLY A 127 11.95 18.49 -3.35
CA GLY A 127 11.60 19.44 -4.39
C GLY A 127 11.62 18.82 -5.80
N ALA A 128 11.60 17.49 -5.88
CA ALA A 128 11.58 16.79 -7.16
C ALA A 128 10.16 16.67 -7.72
N LEU A 129 9.15 16.71 -6.84
CA LEU A 129 7.75 16.61 -7.21
C LEU A 129 7.16 17.97 -7.54
N ARG A 130 6.23 17.99 -8.49
CA ARG A 130 5.46 19.20 -8.79
C ARG A 130 4.34 19.34 -7.78
N GLU A 131 4.45 20.33 -6.91
CA GLU A 131 3.34 20.76 -6.05
C GLU A 131 2.45 21.72 -6.85
N GLY A 132 1.16 21.38 -6.98
CA GLY A 132 0.16 22.31 -7.49
C GLY A 132 -0.46 23.15 -6.37
N LYS A 133 -1.38 24.03 -6.75
CA LYS A 133 -2.13 24.86 -5.80
C LYS A 133 -3.26 24.03 -5.20
N ALA A 134 -3.40 24.08 -3.87
CA ALA A 134 -4.52 23.50 -3.17
C ALA A 134 -5.85 23.99 -3.76
N ASN A 135 -6.75 23.06 -4.06
CA ASN A 135 -8.08 23.42 -4.52
C ASN A 135 -9.00 23.75 -3.33
N LEU A 136 -9.05 25.03 -2.97
CA LEU A 136 -9.86 25.57 -1.86
C LEU A 136 -11.37 25.41 -2.04
N LYS A 137 -11.84 24.96 -3.22
CA LYS A 137 -13.27 24.76 -3.51
C LYS A 137 -13.73 23.33 -3.25
N LEU A 138 -12.82 22.38 -3.00
CA LEU A 138 -13.19 21.00 -2.77
C LEU A 138 -13.81 20.83 -1.38
N THR A 139 -15.01 20.29 -1.37
CA THR A 139 -15.67 19.84 -0.15
C THR A 139 -15.31 18.39 0.16
N TYR A 140 -15.62 17.96 1.39
CA TYR A 140 -15.51 16.56 1.79
C TYR A 140 -16.20 15.59 0.81
N ARG A 141 -17.40 15.94 0.34
CA ARG A 141 -18.15 15.11 -0.61
C ARG A 141 -17.42 14.98 -1.95
N ASP A 142 -16.81 16.06 -2.42
CA ASP A 142 -16.04 16.06 -3.66
C ASP A 142 -14.81 15.13 -3.53
N ILE A 143 -14.11 15.20 -2.39
CA ILE A 143 -12.96 14.32 -2.12
C ILE A 143 -13.37 12.83 -2.18
N ARG A 144 -14.52 12.46 -1.61
CA ARG A 144 -15.03 11.09 -1.65
C ARG A 144 -15.26 10.59 -3.09
N GLU A 145 -15.79 11.45 -3.96
CA GLU A 145 -16.03 11.09 -5.36
C GLU A 145 -14.72 11.07 -6.18
N LEU A 146 -13.77 11.95 -5.84
CA LEU A 146 -12.47 12.04 -6.49
C LEU A 146 -11.54 10.86 -6.18
N ILE A 147 -11.51 10.34 -4.95
CA ILE A 147 -10.54 9.30 -4.55
C ILE A 147 -10.72 7.98 -5.35
N MET A 148 -11.90 7.74 -5.91
CA MET A 148 -12.17 6.55 -6.75
C MET A 148 -12.23 6.88 -8.25
N GLN A 149 -11.84 8.10 -8.64
CA GLN A 149 -11.95 8.58 -10.00
C GLN A 149 -10.85 8.00 -10.90
N GLY A 150 -11.28 7.48 -12.05
CA GLY A 150 -10.40 7.03 -13.12
C GLY A 150 -10.27 5.52 -13.19
N ALA A 151 -9.13 5.09 -13.72
CA ALA A 151 -8.78 3.71 -14.01
C ALA A 151 -7.33 3.45 -13.61
N PRO A 152 -6.94 2.22 -13.23
CA PRO A 152 -7.75 1.00 -13.31
C PRO A 152 -8.80 0.88 -12.18
N LYS A 153 -9.83 0.08 -12.41
CA LYS A 153 -10.62 -0.54 -11.34
C LYS A 153 -9.82 -1.64 -10.66
N GLU A 154 -10.21 -2.03 -9.47
CA GLU A 154 -9.52 -3.05 -8.68
C GLU A 154 -9.32 -4.33 -9.51
N GLU A 155 -10.37 -4.83 -10.17
CA GLU A 155 -10.29 -6.05 -10.99
C GLU A 155 -9.37 -5.90 -12.21
N GLU A 156 -9.32 -4.70 -12.81
CA GLU A 156 -8.42 -4.41 -13.93
C GLU A 156 -6.95 -4.38 -13.46
N SER A 157 -6.71 -3.81 -12.28
CA SER A 157 -5.40 -3.79 -11.65
C SER A 157 -4.95 -5.20 -11.29
N ASP A 158 -5.78 -5.98 -10.61
CA ASP A 158 -5.48 -7.36 -10.22
C ASP A 158 -5.12 -8.22 -11.42
N ARG A 159 -5.92 -8.14 -12.48
CA ARG A 159 -5.67 -8.86 -13.72
C ARG A 159 -4.35 -8.43 -14.35
N CYS A 160 -4.08 -7.14 -14.42
CA CYS A 160 -2.81 -6.63 -14.92
C CYS A 160 -1.62 -7.18 -14.11
N LEU A 161 -1.67 -7.11 -12.79
CA LEU A 161 -0.60 -7.59 -11.91
C LEU A 161 -0.39 -9.09 -12.05
N ALA A 162 -1.47 -9.87 -12.18
CA ALA A 162 -1.40 -11.30 -12.46
C ALA A 162 -0.73 -11.62 -13.80
N GLU A 163 -1.03 -10.85 -14.85
CA GLU A 163 -0.40 -11.02 -16.14
C GLU A 163 1.10 -10.65 -16.11
N ILE A 164 1.51 -9.62 -15.35
CA ILE A 164 2.94 -9.28 -15.17
C ILE A 164 3.68 -10.44 -14.51
N VAL A 165 3.15 -10.95 -13.40
CA VAL A 165 3.76 -12.08 -12.68
C VAL A 165 3.83 -13.31 -13.58
N ARG A 166 2.76 -13.63 -14.31
CA ARG A 166 2.73 -14.75 -15.24
C ARG A 166 3.76 -14.61 -16.37
N ASN A 167 3.91 -13.41 -16.93
CA ASN A 167 4.91 -13.12 -17.95
C ASN A 167 6.32 -13.37 -17.41
N ARG A 168 6.64 -12.89 -16.21
CA ARG A 168 7.93 -13.13 -15.57
C ARG A 168 8.20 -14.62 -15.34
N LEU A 169 7.20 -15.38 -14.87
CA LEU A 169 7.34 -16.83 -14.68
C LEU A 169 7.60 -17.57 -16.00
N ASN A 170 7.11 -17.05 -17.11
CA ASN A 170 7.34 -17.59 -18.46
C ASN A 170 8.57 -16.99 -19.15
N SER A 171 9.47 -16.31 -18.40
CA SER A 171 10.65 -15.63 -18.94
C SER A 171 10.35 -14.59 -20.03
N ASN A 172 9.16 -14.00 -20.00
CA ASN A 172 8.77 -12.88 -20.83
C ASN A 172 8.88 -11.58 -20.03
N ASP A 173 9.93 -10.81 -20.29
CA ASP A 173 10.24 -9.57 -19.55
C ASP A 173 9.52 -8.34 -20.11
N ARG A 174 8.31 -8.51 -20.65
CA ARG A 174 7.50 -7.42 -21.20
C ARG A 174 6.24 -7.19 -20.39
N ILE A 175 5.86 -5.92 -20.28
CA ILE A 175 4.57 -5.53 -19.72
C ILE A 175 3.42 -6.10 -20.58
N PRO A 176 2.40 -6.72 -19.98
CA PRO A 176 1.21 -7.18 -20.71
C PRO A 176 0.47 -6.02 -21.39
N GLY A 177 -0.23 -6.31 -22.50
CA GLY A 177 -0.98 -5.32 -23.27
C GLY A 177 -2.02 -4.57 -22.43
N LEU A 178 -2.77 -5.30 -21.60
CA LEU A 178 -3.73 -4.72 -20.66
C LEU A 178 -3.08 -3.68 -19.74
N CYS A 179 -1.93 -4.03 -19.17
CA CYS A 179 -1.19 -3.12 -18.28
C CYS A 179 -0.68 -1.88 -19.02
N ALA A 180 -0.17 -2.07 -20.24
CA ALA A 180 0.28 -0.95 -21.07
C ALA A 180 -0.88 0.01 -21.39
N GLU A 181 -2.07 -0.50 -21.68
CA GLU A 181 -3.28 0.32 -21.90
C GLU A 181 -3.70 1.09 -20.64
N ILE A 182 -3.68 0.44 -19.47
CA ILE A 182 -3.95 1.09 -18.18
C ILE A 182 -2.99 2.25 -17.93
N LEU A 183 -1.68 2.04 -18.16
CA LEU A 183 -0.65 3.06 -17.93
C LEU A 183 -0.69 4.19 -18.98
N ALA A 184 -1.04 3.87 -20.23
CA ALA A 184 -1.15 4.83 -21.33
C ALA A 184 -2.43 5.68 -21.26
N ASN A 185 -3.40 5.29 -20.44
CA ASN A 185 -4.68 5.98 -20.32
C ASN A 185 -4.50 7.42 -19.78
N ARG A 186 -4.81 8.40 -20.63
CA ARG A 186 -4.64 9.84 -20.35
C ARG A 186 -5.83 10.49 -19.62
N LYS A 187 -6.90 9.74 -19.34
CA LYS A 187 -8.01 10.28 -18.55
C LYS A 187 -7.51 10.64 -17.15
N SER A 188 -8.09 11.69 -16.57
CA SER A 188 -7.79 12.10 -15.20
C SER A 188 -8.07 10.95 -14.25
N THR A 189 -7.05 10.58 -13.47
CA THR A 189 -7.09 9.51 -12.46
C THR A 189 -6.57 10.09 -11.16
N ARG A 190 -7.26 9.78 -10.06
CA ARG A 190 -7.05 10.32 -8.73
C ARG A 190 -7.13 9.19 -7.70
N GLY A 191 -6.57 9.39 -6.52
CA GLY A 191 -6.67 8.48 -5.37
C GLY A 191 -6.30 7.02 -5.67
N TYR A 192 -7.16 6.08 -5.26
CA TYR A 192 -6.86 4.65 -5.29
C TYR A 192 -6.46 4.13 -6.68
N PRO A 193 -7.21 4.39 -7.77
CA PRO A 193 -6.75 4.07 -9.13
C PRO A 193 -5.37 4.63 -9.51
N LEU A 194 -5.03 5.85 -9.06
CA LEU A 194 -3.71 6.45 -9.35
C LEU A 194 -2.59 5.70 -8.63
N THR A 195 -2.81 5.33 -7.37
CA THR A 195 -1.89 4.49 -6.58
C THR A 195 -1.68 3.12 -7.22
N HIS A 196 -2.72 2.53 -7.80
CA HIS A 196 -2.61 1.26 -8.53
C HIS A 196 -1.77 1.37 -9.81
N ARG A 197 -1.83 2.49 -10.53
CA ARG A 197 -0.92 2.72 -11.67
C ARG A 197 0.53 2.79 -11.23
N LEU A 198 0.80 3.48 -10.11
CA LEU A 198 2.14 3.50 -9.52
C LEU A 198 2.58 2.08 -9.12
N LEU A 199 1.70 1.32 -8.46
CA LEU A 199 1.98 -0.05 -8.04
C LEU A 199 2.34 -0.96 -9.23
N ILE A 200 1.59 -0.88 -10.33
CA ILE A 200 1.87 -1.61 -11.57
C ILE A 200 3.28 -1.31 -12.09
N VAL A 201 3.66 -0.02 -12.15
CA VAL A 201 5.01 0.38 -12.59
C VAL A 201 6.09 -0.16 -11.65
N LEU A 202 5.86 -0.11 -10.34
CA LEU A 202 6.81 -0.58 -9.34
C LEU A 202 7.00 -2.10 -9.38
N ILE A 203 5.91 -2.86 -9.53
CA ILE A 203 5.97 -4.32 -9.68
C ILE A 203 6.62 -4.70 -11.00
N ALA A 204 6.28 -4.04 -12.11
CA ALA A 204 6.93 -4.26 -13.39
C ALA A 204 8.45 -4.02 -13.29
N LYS A 205 8.87 -2.94 -12.64
CA LYS A 205 10.29 -2.61 -12.42
C LYS A 205 10.99 -3.63 -11.52
N MET A 206 10.37 -4.03 -10.42
CA MET A 206 10.91 -5.02 -9.48
C MET A 206 11.09 -6.38 -10.18
N LEU A 207 10.10 -6.81 -10.95
CA LEU A 207 10.13 -8.02 -11.76
C LEU A 207 10.85 -7.84 -13.11
N LYS A 208 11.55 -6.73 -13.33
CA LYS A 208 12.31 -6.41 -14.56
C LYS A 208 11.50 -6.57 -15.86
N CYS A 209 10.18 -6.39 -15.80
CA CYS A 209 9.25 -6.40 -16.92
C CYS A 209 9.02 -5.00 -17.52
N ASP A 210 9.80 -4.00 -17.12
CA ASP A 210 9.59 -2.59 -17.44
C ASP A 210 10.46 -2.07 -18.61
N ARG A 211 11.04 -2.97 -19.42
CA ARG A 211 11.96 -2.63 -20.53
C ARG A 211 11.39 -1.57 -21.48
N ASP A 212 10.09 -1.65 -21.78
CA ASP A 212 9.41 -0.78 -22.74
C ASP A 212 8.65 0.37 -22.06
N LEU A 213 8.87 0.59 -20.76
CA LEU A 213 8.21 1.61 -19.97
C LEU A 213 9.16 2.74 -19.58
N PRO A 214 8.73 4.01 -19.68
CA PRO A 214 9.45 5.13 -19.08
C PRO A 214 9.21 5.15 -17.56
N SER A 215 9.62 4.09 -16.85
CA SER A 215 9.28 3.85 -15.43
C SER A 215 9.64 5.02 -14.53
N SER A 216 10.80 5.64 -14.73
CA SER A 216 11.25 6.79 -13.92
C SER A 216 10.34 8.01 -14.10
N ASP A 217 9.90 8.29 -15.33
CA ASP A 217 9.01 9.42 -15.63
C ASP A 217 7.59 9.14 -15.14
N LEU A 218 7.10 7.91 -15.29
CA LEU A 218 5.80 7.49 -14.76
C LEU A 218 5.78 7.60 -13.23
N ILE A 219 6.81 7.10 -12.54
CA ILE A 219 6.95 7.24 -11.09
C ILE A 219 6.93 8.70 -10.68
N LEU A 220 7.70 9.56 -11.36
CA LEU A 220 7.76 10.99 -11.05
C LEU A 220 6.40 11.68 -11.25
N SER A 221 5.74 11.36 -12.36
CA SER A 221 4.42 11.90 -12.72
C SER A 221 3.35 11.47 -11.73
N TYR A 222 3.26 10.17 -11.44
CA TYR A 222 2.27 9.62 -10.51
C TYR A 222 2.52 10.10 -9.08
N CYS A 223 3.76 10.13 -8.60
CA CYS A 223 4.04 10.67 -7.26
C CYS A 223 3.76 12.17 -7.16
N SER A 224 3.91 12.95 -8.23
CA SER A 224 3.50 14.36 -8.22
C SER A 224 1.98 14.50 -8.13
N ALA A 225 1.23 13.67 -8.87
CA ALA A 225 -0.23 13.67 -8.83
C ALA A 225 -0.78 13.17 -7.47
N ILE A 226 -0.16 12.15 -6.88
CA ILE A 226 -0.49 11.66 -5.54
C ILE A 226 -0.21 12.75 -4.50
N LEU A 227 0.89 13.48 -4.62
CA LEU A 227 1.19 14.60 -3.72
C LEU A 227 0.11 15.70 -3.84
N GLN A 228 -0.38 15.96 -5.05
CA GLN A 228 -1.48 16.90 -5.25
C GLN A 228 -2.78 16.41 -4.59
N ASP A 229 -3.13 15.13 -4.74
CA ASP A 229 -4.32 14.55 -4.08
C ASP A 229 -4.22 14.68 -2.57
N LEU A 230 -3.03 14.43 -2.02
CA LEU A 230 -2.75 14.58 -0.60
C LEU A 230 -2.90 16.02 -0.11
N ILE A 231 -2.47 17.02 -0.90
CA ILE A 231 -2.66 18.45 -0.61
C ILE A 231 -4.15 18.82 -0.65
N ASP A 232 -4.90 18.32 -1.63
CA ASP A 232 -6.32 18.57 -1.79
C ASP A 232 -7.12 17.98 -0.61
N ILE A 233 -6.84 16.73 -0.22
CA ILE A 233 -7.47 16.06 0.94
C ILE A 233 -7.16 16.82 2.24
N LYS A 234 -5.90 17.21 2.42
CA LYS A 234 -5.48 18.00 3.58
C LYS A 234 -6.24 19.32 3.67
N THR A 235 -6.42 19.99 2.54
CA THR A 235 -7.11 21.28 2.47
C THR A 235 -8.60 21.14 2.79
N ALA A 236 -9.21 20.02 2.41
CA ALA A 236 -10.59 19.69 2.74
C ALA A 236 -10.81 19.25 4.20
N GLY A 237 -9.76 19.18 5.01
CA GLY A 237 -9.83 18.99 6.46
C GLY A 237 -9.58 17.57 6.98
N PHE A 238 -9.25 16.61 6.11
CA PHE A 238 -9.30 15.16 6.41
C PHE A 238 -10.69 14.69 6.94
N PRO A 239 -11.27 13.59 6.45
CA PRO A 239 -12.59 13.15 6.91
C PRO A 239 -12.61 12.66 8.37
N ASP A 240 -13.26 13.40 9.27
CA ASP A 240 -13.41 12.98 10.68
C ASP A 240 -14.58 11.98 10.91
N GLN A 241 -15.47 11.74 9.93
CA GLN A 241 -16.78 11.10 10.17
C GLN A 241 -17.18 9.93 9.25
N THR A 242 -16.23 9.17 8.70
CA THR A 242 -16.54 7.82 8.16
C THR A 242 -15.43 6.86 8.55
N PRO A 243 -15.55 6.18 9.71
CA PRO A 243 -14.37 5.54 10.27
C PRO A 243 -14.06 4.13 9.77
N ASP A 244 -15.02 3.21 9.62
CA ASP A 244 -14.65 1.81 9.29
C ASP A 244 -14.26 1.63 7.81
N LEU A 245 -15.16 1.87 6.85
CA LEU A 245 -14.84 1.54 5.45
C LEU A 245 -13.74 2.41 4.82
N MET A 246 -13.57 3.65 5.29
CA MET A 246 -12.61 4.58 4.72
C MET A 246 -11.29 4.61 5.47
N MET A 247 -11.24 4.35 6.78
CA MET A 247 -9.95 4.19 7.46
C MET A 247 -9.44 2.75 7.44
N GLU A 248 -10.26 1.71 7.40
CA GLU A 248 -9.74 0.34 7.45
C GLU A 248 -9.24 -0.21 6.11
N GLN A 249 -9.74 0.25 4.96
CA GLN A 249 -9.42 -0.41 3.68
C GLN A 249 -8.97 0.53 2.56
N VAL A 250 -9.47 1.77 2.50
CA VAL A 250 -9.20 2.66 1.36
C VAL A 250 -8.24 3.77 1.73
N ASN A 251 -8.48 4.61 2.75
CA ASN A 251 -7.59 5.74 3.03
C ASN A 251 -6.41 5.43 3.93
N VAL A 252 -6.46 4.60 4.98
CA VAL A 252 -5.21 4.31 5.73
C VAL A 252 -4.31 3.40 4.90
N VAL A 253 -4.87 2.42 4.19
CA VAL A 253 -4.10 1.55 3.30
C VAL A 253 -3.62 2.32 2.07
N SER A 254 -4.46 3.12 1.40
CA SER A 254 -3.99 3.96 0.28
C SER A 254 -3.06 5.06 0.77
N PHE A 255 -3.28 5.70 1.92
CA PHE A 255 -2.35 6.72 2.45
C PHE A 255 -1.02 6.11 2.89
N VAL A 256 -1.04 4.98 3.61
CA VAL A 256 0.18 4.26 3.97
C VAL A 256 0.86 3.77 2.71
N SER A 257 0.14 3.17 1.76
CA SER A 257 0.68 2.73 0.47
C SER A 257 1.21 3.91 -0.35
N GLU A 258 0.54 5.05 -0.43
CA GLU A 258 0.98 6.24 -1.17
C GLU A 258 2.24 6.85 -0.56
N VAL A 259 2.22 7.08 0.76
CA VAL A 259 3.37 7.58 1.52
C VAL A 259 4.54 6.60 1.43
N VAL A 260 4.28 5.30 1.50
CA VAL A 260 5.29 4.27 1.46
C VAL A 260 5.83 4.09 0.03
N LEU A 261 4.99 3.93 -0.97
CA LEU A 261 5.40 3.69 -2.36
C LEU A 261 6.21 4.87 -2.90
N CYS A 262 5.73 6.12 -2.75
CA CYS A 262 6.47 7.30 -3.19
C CYS A 262 7.65 7.64 -2.27
N GLY A 263 7.50 7.47 -0.95
CA GLY A 263 8.60 7.61 0.00
C GLY A 263 9.76 6.65 -0.30
N MET A 264 9.47 5.42 -0.70
CA MET A 264 10.46 4.44 -1.17
C MET A 264 11.10 4.75 -2.52
N GLN A 265 10.48 5.62 -3.32
CA GLN A 265 11.13 6.20 -4.49
C GLN A 265 12.00 7.40 -4.13
N GLY A 266 12.19 7.67 -2.83
CA GLY A 266 13.06 8.69 -2.28
C GLY A 266 12.44 10.08 -2.16
N PHE A 267 11.13 10.24 -2.36
CA PHE A 267 10.49 11.55 -2.31
C PHE A 267 10.21 11.98 -0.86
N LEU A 268 10.95 12.99 -0.39
CA LEU A 268 10.90 13.46 1.00
C LEU A 268 9.59 14.18 1.37
N GLU A 269 8.84 14.66 0.37
CA GLU A 269 7.54 15.33 0.53
C GLU A 269 6.54 14.43 1.27
N PHE A 270 6.62 13.10 1.06
CA PHE A 270 5.78 12.11 1.73
C PHE A 270 6.26 11.74 3.15
N THR A 271 7.40 12.25 3.58
CA THR A 271 8.00 11.91 4.90
C THR A 271 7.88 13.05 5.91
N ASP A 272 7.04 14.04 5.67
CA ASP A 272 6.92 15.23 6.53
C ASP A 272 6.39 14.91 7.95
N LYS A 273 6.83 15.71 8.95
CA LYS A 273 6.38 15.58 10.35
C LYS A 273 4.88 15.85 10.52
N TYR A 274 4.27 16.61 9.62
CA TYR A 274 2.82 16.81 9.58
C TYR A 274 2.09 15.48 9.46
N TYR A 275 2.46 14.63 8.50
CA TYR A 275 1.82 13.34 8.27
C TYR A 275 2.05 12.37 9.44
N GLU A 276 3.24 12.42 10.06
CA GLU A 276 3.49 11.68 11.32
C GLU A 276 2.47 12.05 12.41
N ARG A 277 2.24 13.35 12.64
CA ARG A 277 1.30 13.83 13.66
C ARG A 277 -0.14 13.51 13.32
N LEU A 278 -0.51 13.63 12.04
CA LEU A 278 -1.84 13.30 11.57
C LEU A 278 -2.17 11.83 11.81
N VAL A 279 -1.29 10.92 11.38
CA VAL A 279 -1.46 9.47 11.62
C VAL A 279 -1.48 9.16 13.12
N LEU A 280 -0.70 9.87 13.94
CA LEU A 280 -0.73 9.74 15.41
C LEU A 280 -2.00 10.26 16.07
N SER A 281 -2.78 11.10 15.40
CA SER A 281 -4.03 11.65 15.92
C SER A 281 -5.25 10.79 15.62
N TRP A 282 -5.14 9.85 14.69
CA TRP A 282 -6.23 8.96 14.30
C TRP A 282 -6.57 7.83 15.31
N PRO A 283 -5.63 7.30 16.12
CA PRO A 283 -5.96 6.37 17.19
C PRO A 283 -6.77 7.05 18.30
N HIS A 284 -7.89 6.44 18.68
CA HIS A 284 -8.66 6.76 19.87
C HIS A 284 -7.94 6.34 21.15
N SER A 285 -8.40 6.83 22.31
CA SER A 285 -7.82 6.54 23.63
C SER A 285 -7.79 5.03 23.98
N SER A 286 -8.55 4.21 23.29
CA SER A 286 -8.57 2.74 23.40
C SER A 286 -7.47 2.03 22.58
N GLY A 287 -6.66 2.75 21.80
CA GLY A 287 -5.61 2.17 20.96
C GLY A 287 -6.08 1.69 19.58
N CYS A 288 -7.36 1.85 19.26
CA CYS A 288 -7.96 1.56 17.95
C CYS A 288 -8.04 2.84 17.10
N PHE A 289 -7.92 2.78 15.78
CA PHE A 289 -8.41 3.86 14.91
C PHE A 289 -9.95 3.86 15.00
N SER A 290 -10.57 4.85 15.67
CA SER A 290 -11.96 4.70 16.16
C SER A 290 -13.03 4.75 15.09
N SER A 291 -13.97 3.81 15.16
CA SER A 291 -15.38 4.03 14.89
C SER A 291 -16.07 4.84 16.00
N PHE A 292 -16.27 6.15 15.73
CA PHE A 292 -17.11 7.15 16.40
C PHE A 292 -16.85 7.53 17.88
N ALA A 293 -16.70 8.85 18.14
CA ALA A 293 -17.61 9.67 18.94
C ALA A 293 -17.22 11.18 18.89
N TYR A 294 -18.23 12.04 18.73
CA TYR A 294 -18.16 13.50 18.68
C TYR A 294 -17.61 14.11 19.98
N VAL A 295 -16.59 14.96 19.91
CA VAL A 295 -16.25 15.92 20.96
C VAL A 295 -16.40 17.32 20.38
N PRO A 296 -17.42 18.12 20.76
CA PRO A 296 -17.52 19.49 20.30
C PRO A 296 -16.40 20.30 20.95
N VAL A 297 -15.55 20.91 20.12
CA VAL A 297 -14.65 21.97 20.57
C VAL A 297 -15.51 23.21 20.79
N HIS A 298 -15.85 23.50 22.05
CA HIS A 298 -16.29 24.85 22.39
C HIS A 298 -15.12 25.82 22.21
N PRO A 299 -15.31 26.98 21.56
CA PRO A 299 -14.30 28.02 21.56
C PRO A 299 -14.15 28.56 22.99
N ALA A 300 -12.95 28.43 23.54
CA ALA A 300 -12.58 29.12 24.77
C ALA A 300 -12.59 30.64 24.51
N ILE A 301 -13.36 31.38 25.31
CA ILE A 301 -13.08 32.76 25.68
C ILE A 301 -12.30 32.69 27.00
#